data_AF-A0A034V634-F1
#
_entry.id   AF-A0A034V634-F1
#
_cell.length_a   1.000
_cell.length_b   1.000
_cell.length_c   1.000
_cell.angle_alpha   90.00
_cell.angle_beta   90.00
_cell.angle_gamma   90.00
#
_symmetry.space_group_name_H-M   'P 1'
#
loop_
_entity.id
_entity.type
_entity.pdbx_description
1 polymer ?
#
loop_
_entity_poly.entity_id
_entity_poly.type
_entity_poly.pdbx_seq_one_letter_code
_entity_poly.pdbx_strand_id
1 'polypeptide(L)'
;RKNNFFADKLRSEQKLFSGNLYVPGVKPKNYELIDDLNAEIAMEIEMSGANSPRHELAQIDNLPGDVARFELGIGEIAIDIFNGNYLHILRDPTEQLMKVFKLYTGYSREGYMTPVLVFLTDRTLYVTDLVRNRLCSKFVLAYVDLDVILMGPFGNTVLLSNSARDMQQVLLAGGPYPADGLVANLEMCARRSGSSLPAVGQLSFAHLAPLQAFVRENSSVGATDTWMYYAVVNVPAGVLGNEQEPLGPHVKGFLMHRRIKEHQASN
;
A
#
# COMPACT_ATOMS: atom_id res chain seq x y z
N ARG A 1 39.91 -42.36 -16.01
CA ARG A 1 38.85 -43.06 -15.23
C ARG A 1 37.73 -42.05 -14.96
N LYS A 2 36.57 -42.18 -15.60
CA LYS A 2 35.42 -41.27 -15.40
C LYS A 2 34.62 -41.74 -14.18
N ASN A 3 34.18 -40.79 -13.36
CA ASN A 3 33.58 -41.01 -12.05
C ASN A 3 32.09 -41.37 -12.21
N ASN A 4 31.71 -42.60 -11.82
CA ASN A 4 30.37 -43.16 -12.07
C ASN A 4 29.30 -42.66 -11.09
N PHE A 5 29.68 -41.90 -10.05
CA PHE A 5 28.76 -41.40 -9.03
C PHE A 5 27.63 -40.52 -9.58
N PHE A 6 27.96 -39.63 -10.54
CA PHE A 6 26.97 -38.73 -11.14
C PHE A 6 26.02 -39.44 -12.12
N ALA A 7 26.50 -40.50 -12.78
CA ALA A 7 25.69 -41.26 -13.74
C ALA A 7 24.61 -42.10 -13.03
N ASP A 8 24.94 -42.65 -11.86
CA ASP A 8 23.99 -43.45 -11.08
C ASP A 8 22.96 -42.58 -10.35
N LYS A 9 23.35 -41.37 -9.89
CA LYS A 9 22.41 -40.42 -9.27
C LYS A 9 21.37 -39.89 -10.28
N LEU A 10 21.80 -39.55 -11.50
CA LEU A 10 20.90 -39.16 -12.60
C LEU A 10 19.95 -40.28 -13.04
N ARG A 11 20.40 -41.54 -13.03
CA ARG A 11 19.52 -42.70 -13.32
C ARG A 11 18.50 -42.96 -12.22
N SER A 12 18.85 -42.68 -10.96
CA SER A 12 17.92 -42.80 -9.82
C SER A 12 16.84 -41.72 -9.84
N GLU A 13 17.18 -40.49 -10.23
CA GLU A 13 16.21 -39.39 -10.32
C GLU A 13 15.29 -39.53 -11.55
N GLN A 14 15.78 -40.05 -12.68
CA GLN A 14 14.91 -40.36 -13.83
C GLN A 14 13.82 -41.39 -13.52
N LYS A 15 14.06 -42.32 -12.56
CA LYS A 15 13.01 -43.25 -12.09
C LYS A 15 11.99 -42.60 -11.14
N LEU A 16 12.34 -41.50 -10.49
CA LEU A 16 11.44 -40.73 -9.62
C LEU A 16 10.50 -39.81 -10.42
N PHE A 17 10.90 -39.37 -11.61
CA PHE A 17 10.09 -38.52 -12.49
C PHE A 17 9.25 -39.29 -13.53
N SER A 18 9.34 -40.63 -13.57
CA SER A 18 8.49 -41.47 -14.43
C SER A 18 7.12 -41.80 -13.84
N GLY A 19 6.83 -41.37 -12.60
CA GLY A 19 5.49 -41.41 -12.02
C GLY A 19 4.78 -40.08 -12.24
N ASN A 20 3.64 -40.08 -12.93
CA ASN A 20 2.74 -38.94 -13.00
C ASN A 20 2.52 -38.39 -11.58
N LEU A 21 3.02 -37.17 -11.31
CA LEU A 21 2.75 -36.39 -10.10
C LEU A 21 1.30 -35.90 -10.09
N TYR A 22 0.36 -36.84 -10.23
CA TYR A 22 -1.06 -36.59 -10.16
C TYR A 22 -1.49 -36.71 -8.71
N VAL A 23 -1.89 -35.60 -8.10
CA VAL A 23 -2.62 -35.60 -6.82
C VAL A 23 -4.07 -35.98 -7.14
N PRO A 24 -4.59 -37.12 -6.64
CA PRO A 24 -5.95 -37.56 -6.95
C PRO A 24 -6.98 -36.48 -6.58
N GLY A 25 -7.80 -36.07 -7.55
CA GLY A 25 -8.87 -35.08 -7.36
C GLY A 25 -8.56 -33.66 -7.82
N VAL A 26 -7.30 -33.36 -8.19
CA VAL A 26 -6.96 -32.07 -8.83
C VAL A 26 -7.27 -32.17 -10.32
N LYS A 27 -8.18 -31.32 -10.80
CA LYS A 27 -8.47 -31.22 -12.24
C LYS A 27 -7.20 -30.75 -12.96
N PRO A 28 -6.85 -31.31 -14.12
CA PRO A 28 -5.69 -30.87 -14.90
C PRO A 28 -5.78 -29.36 -15.19
N LYS A 29 -4.62 -28.71 -15.34
CA LYS A 29 -4.53 -27.29 -15.72
C LYS A 29 -5.38 -27.07 -16.98
N ASN A 30 -6.47 -26.32 -16.83
CA ASN A 30 -7.32 -25.97 -17.94
C ASN A 30 -6.72 -24.72 -18.61
N TYR A 31 -5.88 -24.96 -19.61
CA TYR A 31 -5.20 -23.90 -20.35
C TYR A 31 -6.20 -22.99 -21.08
N GLU A 32 -7.33 -23.53 -21.55
CA GLU A 32 -8.39 -22.71 -22.16
C GLU A 32 -8.99 -21.74 -21.14
N LEU A 33 -9.34 -22.20 -19.92
CA LEU A 33 -9.86 -21.32 -18.88
C LEU A 33 -8.83 -20.25 -18.44
N ILE A 34 -7.54 -20.62 -18.40
CA ILE A 34 -6.46 -19.69 -18.05
C ILE A 34 -6.29 -18.64 -19.14
N ASP A 35 -6.34 -19.04 -20.40
CA ASP A 35 -6.23 -18.13 -21.54
C ASP A 35 -7.46 -17.22 -21.64
N ASP A 36 -8.66 -17.76 -21.38
CA ASP A 36 -9.91 -16.99 -21.31
C ASP A 36 -9.86 -15.95 -20.18
N LEU A 37 -9.43 -16.34 -18.97
CA LEU A 37 -9.26 -15.43 -17.82
C LEU A 37 -8.18 -14.38 -18.09
N ASN A 38 -7.06 -14.76 -18.70
CA ASN A 38 -6.00 -13.82 -19.06
C ASN A 38 -6.47 -12.83 -20.13
N ALA A 39 -7.27 -13.29 -21.10
CA ALA A 39 -7.89 -12.44 -22.10
C ALA A 39 -8.93 -11.50 -21.49
N GLU A 40 -9.74 -11.97 -20.55
CA GLU A 40 -10.70 -11.16 -19.80
C GLU A 40 -9.99 -10.08 -18.96
N ILE A 41 -8.92 -10.44 -18.24
CA ILE A 41 -8.11 -9.49 -17.47
C ILE A 41 -7.42 -8.48 -18.39
N ALA A 42 -6.83 -8.92 -19.51
CA ALA A 42 -6.22 -8.02 -20.49
C ALA A 42 -7.25 -7.06 -21.08
N MET A 43 -8.45 -7.55 -21.37
CA MET A 43 -9.57 -6.74 -21.84
C MET A 43 -10.05 -5.75 -20.78
N GLU A 44 -10.15 -6.13 -19.50
CA GLU A 44 -10.48 -5.20 -18.41
C GLU A 44 -9.42 -4.10 -18.24
N ILE A 45 -8.13 -4.44 -18.38
CA ILE A 45 -7.02 -3.48 -18.30
C ILE A 45 -7.07 -2.50 -19.49
N GLU A 46 -7.27 -2.99 -20.71
CA GLU A 46 -7.39 -2.16 -21.91
C GLU A 46 -8.65 -1.28 -21.90
N MET A 47 -9.79 -1.83 -21.47
CA MET A 47 -11.05 -1.09 -21.30
C MET A 47 -10.96 -0.06 -20.16
N SER A 48 -10.14 -0.32 -19.14
CA SER A 48 -9.82 0.65 -18.08
C SER A 48 -8.95 1.81 -18.56
N GLY A 49 -8.21 1.63 -19.66
CA GLY A 49 -7.30 2.63 -20.23
C GLY A 49 -7.92 3.56 -21.29
N ALA A 50 -8.97 3.12 -22.00
CA ALA A 50 -9.47 3.90 -23.15
C ALA A 50 -10.99 4.14 -23.21
N ASN A 51 -11.84 3.40 -22.47
CA ASN A 51 -13.29 3.66 -22.40
C ASN A 51 -13.88 2.98 -21.14
N SER A 52 -13.48 3.46 -19.97
CA SER A 52 -13.98 2.92 -18.71
C SER A 52 -15.48 3.21 -18.54
N PRO A 53 -16.28 2.28 -17.98
CA PRO A 53 -17.61 2.56 -17.44
C PRO A 53 -17.60 3.64 -16.34
N ARG A 54 -16.43 4.08 -15.87
CA ARG A 54 -16.29 5.30 -15.05
C ARG A 54 -16.77 6.57 -15.77
N HIS A 55 -16.90 6.57 -17.09
CA HIS A 55 -17.46 7.72 -17.81
C HIS A 55 -19.00 7.82 -17.68
N GLU A 56 -19.70 6.76 -17.25
CA GLU A 56 -21.13 6.84 -16.91
C GLU A 56 -21.40 7.32 -15.47
N LEU A 57 -20.38 7.31 -14.59
CA LEU A 57 -20.43 8.05 -13.32
C LEU A 57 -20.23 9.56 -13.51
N ALA A 58 -19.91 10.02 -14.71
CA ALA A 58 -19.86 11.44 -15.06
C ALA A 58 -21.26 12.06 -15.29
N GLN A 59 -22.35 11.32 -15.04
CA GLN A 59 -23.72 11.87 -14.95
C GLN A 59 -24.23 11.98 -13.51
N ILE A 60 -23.35 12.09 -12.52
CA ILE A 60 -23.73 12.56 -11.18
C ILE A 60 -23.45 14.07 -11.09
N ASP A 61 -24.07 14.84 -11.98
CA ASP A 61 -23.99 16.31 -12.00
C ASP A 61 -24.86 16.98 -10.91
N ASN A 62 -25.36 16.23 -9.91
CA ASN A 62 -26.26 16.76 -8.89
C ASN A 62 -26.03 16.23 -7.46
N LEU A 63 -24.77 15.98 -7.06
CA LEU A 63 -24.43 15.87 -5.63
C LEU A 63 -23.73 17.16 -5.17
N PRO A 64 -24.32 17.93 -4.22
CA PRO A 64 -23.67 19.10 -3.68
C PRO A 64 -22.57 18.65 -2.72
N GLY A 65 -21.31 18.77 -3.12
CA GLY A 65 -20.18 18.66 -2.19
C GLY A 65 -18.88 18.18 -2.79
N ASP A 66 -17.80 18.90 -2.44
CA ASP A 66 -16.36 18.73 -2.69
C ASP A 66 -15.75 17.31 -2.45
N VAL A 67 -16.55 16.28 -2.16
CA VAL A 67 -16.10 14.96 -1.70
C VAL A 67 -15.87 13.97 -2.86
N ALA A 68 -16.61 14.11 -3.97
CA ALA A 68 -16.54 13.18 -5.11
C ALA A 68 -15.18 13.16 -5.83
N ARG A 69 -14.40 14.25 -5.75
CA ARG A 69 -13.04 14.31 -6.35
C ARG A 69 -12.01 13.44 -5.62
N PHE A 70 -12.32 12.98 -4.40
CA PHE A 70 -11.44 12.13 -3.61
C PHE A 70 -11.82 10.64 -3.64
N GLU A 71 -12.73 10.19 -4.51
CA GLU A 71 -12.99 8.76 -4.72
C GLU A 71 -11.94 8.05 -5.60
N LEU A 72 -10.82 8.71 -5.93
CA LEU A 72 -9.68 8.03 -6.56
C LEU A 72 -9.11 6.97 -5.59
N GLY A 73 -8.81 5.76 -6.07
CA GLY A 73 -8.17 4.71 -5.26
C GLY A 73 -6.80 5.14 -4.70
N ILE A 74 -6.20 4.30 -3.84
CA ILE A 74 -4.80 4.48 -3.43
C ILE A 74 -3.91 4.21 -4.64
N GLY A 75 -2.91 5.05 -4.87
CA GLY A 75 -1.96 4.84 -5.96
C GLY A 75 -1.52 6.13 -6.63
N GLU A 76 -0.92 5.97 -7.80
CA GLU A 76 -0.41 7.07 -8.61
C GLU A 76 -1.55 7.94 -9.18
N ILE A 77 -1.31 9.24 -9.22
CA ILE A 77 -2.16 10.23 -9.90
C ILE A 77 -1.37 10.83 -11.06
N ALA A 78 -2.03 10.99 -12.22
CA ALA A 78 -1.49 11.70 -13.36
C ALA A 78 -1.10 13.15 -12.99
N ILE A 79 0.13 13.53 -13.32
CA ILE A 79 0.66 14.88 -13.04
C ILE A 79 -0.06 15.97 -13.84
N ASP A 80 -0.67 15.61 -14.97
CA ASP A 80 -1.34 16.56 -15.88
C ASP A 80 -2.52 17.27 -15.22
N ILE A 81 -3.11 16.66 -14.18
CA ILE A 81 -4.17 17.28 -13.36
C ILE A 81 -3.67 18.54 -12.64
N PHE A 82 -2.36 18.64 -12.44
CA PHE A 82 -1.69 19.76 -11.77
C PHE A 82 -1.01 20.72 -12.76
N ASN A 83 -0.98 20.42 -14.06
CA ASN A 83 -0.39 21.29 -15.06
C ASN A 83 -1.17 22.62 -15.16
N GLY A 84 -0.44 23.74 -15.25
CA GLY A 84 -1.03 25.08 -15.33
C GLY A 84 -1.52 25.66 -14.00
N ASN A 85 -1.55 24.87 -12.93
CA ASN A 85 -1.83 25.35 -11.58
C ASN A 85 -0.53 25.70 -10.85
N TYR A 86 -0.47 26.90 -10.26
CA TYR A 86 0.63 27.23 -9.35
C TYR A 86 0.48 26.39 -8.07
N LEU A 87 1.37 25.41 -7.89
CA LEU A 87 1.41 24.59 -6.68
C LEU A 87 2.02 25.40 -5.54
N HIS A 88 1.16 26.10 -4.79
CA HIS A 88 1.56 26.94 -3.65
C HIS A 88 2.19 26.15 -2.47
N ILE A 89 2.21 24.82 -2.57
CA ILE A 89 2.86 23.92 -1.61
C ILE A 89 4.38 23.83 -1.80
N LEU A 90 4.88 24.21 -2.98
CA LEU A 90 6.31 24.14 -3.32
C LEU A 90 7.07 25.23 -2.57
N ARG A 91 8.21 24.87 -1.96
CA ARG A 91 9.10 25.84 -1.30
C ARG A 91 9.85 26.68 -2.32
N ASP A 92 10.27 26.06 -3.41
CA ASP A 92 10.91 26.73 -4.54
C ASP A 92 10.00 26.57 -5.78
N PRO A 93 9.51 27.68 -6.37
CA PRO A 93 8.65 27.62 -7.55
C PRO A 93 9.37 27.09 -8.81
N THR A 94 10.69 26.90 -8.76
CA THR A 94 11.47 26.27 -9.83
C THR A 94 11.51 24.74 -9.75
N GLU A 95 11.00 24.15 -8.66
CA GLU A 95 10.87 22.70 -8.52
C GLU A 95 9.91 22.15 -9.59
N GLN A 96 10.32 21.07 -10.24
CA GLN A 96 9.53 20.40 -11.28
C GLN A 96 8.77 19.22 -10.68
N LEU A 97 7.45 19.20 -10.85
CA LEU A 97 6.64 18.07 -10.41
C LEU A 97 6.91 16.84 -11.30
N MET A 98 7.32 15.73 -10.68
CA MET A 98 7.68 14.49 -11.36
C MET A 98 6.61 13.42 -11.24
N LYS A 99 6.01 13.28 -10.04
CA LYS A 99 5.01 12.24 -9.75
C LYS A 99 4.11 12.65 -8.60
N VAL A 100 2.87 12.14 -8.58
CA VAL A 100 1.94 12.32 -7.47
C VAL A 100 1.34 10.97 -7.07
N PHE A 101 1.17 10.74 -5.77
CA PHE A 101 0.48 9.57 -5.24
C PHE A 101 -0.60 10.00 -4.25
N LYS A 102 -1.77 9.36 -4.32
CA LYS A 102 -2.77 9.37 -3.26
C LYS A 102 -2.50 8.23 -2.31
N LEU A 103 -2.22 8.53 -1.05
CA LEU A 103 -2.00 7.56 0.03
C LEU A 103 -2.80 7.96 1.26
N TYR A 104 -2.64 7.22 2.36
CA TYR A 104 -3.17 7.62 3.67
C TYR A 104 -2.03 7.82 4.68
N THR A 105 -2.30 8.57 5.74
CA THR A 105 -1.45 8.63 6.94
C THR A 105 -2.29 8.32 8.18
N GLY A 106 -1.72 7.59 9.13
CA GLY A 106 -2.36 7.30 10.42
C GLY A 106 -1.90 8.22 11.56
N TYR A 107 -1.00 9.17 11.28
CA TYR A 107 -0.42 10.07 12.29
C TYR A 107 -1.29 11.31 12.51
N SER A 108 -2.55 11.11 12.92
CA SER A 108 -3.35 12.18 13.52
C SER A 108 -3.44 11.96 15.03
N ARG A 109 -3.57 13.04 15.81
CA ARG A 109 -3.76 12.95 17.28
C ARG A 109 -4.96 12.07 17.67
N GLU A 110 -5.91 11.95 16.77
CA GLU A 110 -7.15 11.21 16.95
C GLU A 110 -7.05 9.76 16.44
N GLY A 111 -5.96 9.39 15.75
CA GLY A 111 -5.76 8.05 15.20
C GLY A 111 -6.59 7.75 13.94
N TYR A 112 -7.21 8.78 13.33
CA TYR A 112 -7.90 8.64 12.06
C TYR A 112 -6.92 8.52 10.90
N MET A 113 -7.23 7.62 9.97
CA MET A 113 -6.59 7.59 8.66
C MET A 113 -7.02 8.82 7.85
N THR A 114 -6.06 9.64 7.48
CA THR A 114 -6.29 10.84 6.68
C THR A 114 -5.74 10.62 5.28
N PRO A 115 -6.52 10.86 4.20
CA PRO A 115 -5.99 10.84 2.84
C PRO A 115 -4.98 11.97 2.65
N VAL A 116 -3.86 11.65 2.01
CA VAL A 116 -2.79 12.60 1.70
C VAL A 116 -2.39 12.47 0.25
N LEU A 117 -1.91 13.58 -0.32
CA LEU A 117 -1.23 13.59 -1.60
C LEU A 117 0.27 13.72 -1.35
N VAL A 118 1.03 12.80 -1.94
CA VAL A 118 2.48 12.80 -1.94
C VAL A 118 2.96 13.31 -3.29
N PHE A 119 3.56 14.50 -3.31
CA PHE A 119 4.14 15.11 -4.50
C PHE A 119 5.66 14.85 -4.48
N LEU A 120 6.16 14.24 -5.55
CA LEU A 120 7.58 14.06 -5.79
C LEU A 120 8.02 15.09 -6.82
N THR A 121 8.93 15.98 -6.43
CA THR A 121 9.57 16.91 -7.35
C THR A 121 10.95 16.40 -7.76
N ASP A 122 11.71 17.20 -8.51
CA ASP A 122 13.11 16.95 -8.81
C ASP A 122 14.05 17.12 -7.61
N ARG A 123 13.59 17.72 -6.48
CA ARG A 123 14.45 18.00 -5.30
C ARG A 123 13.86 17.59 -3.94
N THR A 124 12.54 17.62 -3.82
CA THR A 124 11.84 17.53 -2.53
C THR A 124 10.59 16.65 -2.65
N LEU A 125 10.34 15.86 -1.60
CA LEU A 125 9.06 15.19 -1.36
C LEU A 125 8.18 16.08 -0.47
N TYR A 126 6.92 16.24 -0.88
CA TYR A 126 5.88 16.90 -0.10
C TYR A 126 4.76 15.91 0.20
N VAL A 127 4.37 15.81 1.47
CA VAL A 127 3.11 15.16 1.86
C VAL A 127 2.15 16.24 2.29
N THR A 128 1.00 16.25 1.63
CA THR A 128 0.01 17.31 1.78
C THR A 128 -1.34 16.72 2.15
N ASP A 129 -2.09 17.47 2.94
CA ASP A 129 -3.52 17.23 3.16
C ASP A 129 -4.35 18.29 2.45
N LEU A 130 -5.66 18.04 2.33
CA LEU A 130 -6.61 19.03 1.86
C LEU A 130 -7.30 19.69 3.06
N VAL A 131 -7.02 20.97 3.29
CA VAL A 131 -7.65 21.77 4.34
C VAL A 131 -8.42 22.91 3.67
N ARG A 132 -9.74 22.96 3.88
CA ARG A 132 -10.61 24.03 3.34
C ARG A 132 -10.40 24.26 1.83
N ASN A 133 -10.36 23.16 1.08
CA ASN A 133 -10.15 23.14 -0.38
C ASN A 133 -8.82 23.75 -0.84
N ARG A 134 -7.78 23.75 0.02
CA ARG A 134 -6.40 24.10 -0.34
C ARG A 134 -5.45 23.00 0.12
N LEU A 135 -4.49 22.67 -0.74
CA LEU A 135 -3.42 21.76 -0.37
C LEU A 135 -2.55 22.41 0.71
N CYS A 136 -2.26 21.70 1.79
CA CYS A 136 -1.41 22.19 2.86
C CYS A 136 -0.29 21.18 3.12
N SER A 137 0.95 21.65 3.14
CA SER A 137 2.10 20.78 3.40
C SER A 137 2.14 20.38 4.88
N LYS A 138 2.10 19.06 5.14
CA LYS A 138 2.22 18.47 6.48
C LYS A 138 3.62 17.98 6.76
N PHE A 139 4.27 17.44 5.74
CA PHE A 139 5.62 16.93 5.82
C PHE A 139 6.35 17.30 4.54
N VAL A 140 7.58 17.81 4.68
CA VAL A 140 8.41 18.24 3.57
C VAL A 140 9.82 17.71 3.84
N LEU A 141 10.36 16.93 2.91
CA LEU A 141 11.67 16.32 3.06
C LEU A 141 12.44 16.45 1.75
N ALA A 142 13.56 17.16 1.78
CA ALA A 142 14.47 17.23 0.64
C ALA A 142 15.15 15.87 0.45
N TYR A 143 15.45 15.48 -0.79
CA TYR A 143 16.07 14.18 -1.03
C TYR A 143 17.50 14.08 -0.45
N VAL A 144 18.17 15.21 -0.21
CA VAL A 144 19.47 15.26 0.49
C VAL A 144 19.37 14.81 1.94
N ASP A 145 18.20 14.95 2.56
CA ASP A 145 17.94 14.55 3.94
C ASP A 145 17.23 13.19 4.03
N LEU A 146 16.88 12.56 2.90
CA LEU A 146 16.22 11.27 2.88
C LEU A 146 17.26 10.14 2.93
N ASP A 147 17.42 9.54 4.11
CA ASP A 147 18.43 8.51 4.35
C ASP A 147 17.86 7.09 4.32
N VAL A 148 16.64 6.89 4.78
CA VAL A 148 16.05 5.56 4.97
C VAL A 148 14.61 5.51 4.47
N ILE A 149 14.31 4.47 3.69
CA ILE A 149 12.96 4.07 3.29
C ILE A 149 12.71 2.65 3.80
N LEU A 150 11.69 2.45 4.63
CA LEU A 150 11.28 1.11 5.07
C LEU A 150 9.89 0.78 4.56
N MET A 151 9.79 -0.28 3.76
CA MET A 151 8.53 -0.85 3.33
C MET A 151 8.05 -1.86 4.37
N GLY A 152 6.79 -1.74 4.78
CA GLY A 152 6.13 -2.72 5.66
C GLY A 152 5.81 -4.02 4.93
N PRO A 153 5.35 -5.06 5.65
CA PRO A 153 4.95 -6.32 5.05
C PRO A 153 3.92 -6.12 3.95
N PHE A 154 4.16 -6.76 2.81
CA PHE A 154 3.34 -6.66 1.59
C PHE A 154 3.14 -5.24 1.05
N GLY A 155 4.03 -4.29 1.38
CA GLY A 155 3.91 -2.91 0.91
C GLY A 155 2.72 -2.15 1.51
N ASN A 156 2.13 -2.63 2.61
CA ASN A 156 1.00 -1.93 3.23
C ASN A 156 1.36 -0.53 3.73
N THR A 157 2.62 -0.33 4.11
CA THR A 157 3.13 0.91 4.69
C THR A 157 4.49 1.27 4.12
N VAL A 158 4.81 2.55 4.03
CA VAL A 158 6.13 3.07 3.69
C VAL A 158 6.54 4.09 4.74
N LEU A 159 7.63 3.85 5.45
CA LEU A 159 8.26 4.82 6.34
C LEU A 159 9.37 5.55 5.58
N LEU A 160 9.37 6.87 5.68
CA LEU A 160 10.43 7.77 5.22
C LEU A 160 11.10 8.37 6.46
N SER A 161 12.43 8.36 6.50
CA SER A 161 13.20 8.93 7.62
C SER A 161 14.52 9.52 7.16
N ASN A 162 14.94 10.59 7.82
CA ASN A 162 16.33 11.01 7.81
C ASN A 162 17.17 10.23 8.84
N SER A 163 18.49 10.41 8.79
CA SER A 163 19.49 9.76 9.65
C SER A 163 19.37 10.16 11.12
N ALA A 164 19.05 11.43 11.39
CA ALA A 164 18.81 11.93 12.74
C ALA A 164 17.48 11.45 13.34
N ARG A 165 16.58 10.87 12.53
CA ARG A 165 15.25 10.33 12.92
C ARG A 165 14.29 11.37 13.51
N ASP A 166 14.57 12.65 13.33
CA ASP A 166 13.72 13.76 13.73
C ASP A 166 12.71 14.14 12.62
N MET A 167 12.98 13.76 11.37
CA MET A 167 12.05 13.87 10.25
C MET A 167 11.58 12.48 9.82
N GLN A 168 10.37 12.11 10.24
CA GLN A 168 9.78 10.81 9.94
C GLN A 168 8.35 10.94 9.44
N GLN A 169 8.00 10.14 8.45
CA GLN A 169 6.64 10.03 7.93
C GLN A 169 6.32 8.59 7.58
N VAL A 170 5.22 8.07 8.12
CA VAL A 170 4.66 6.79 7.67
C VAL A 170 3.47 7.05 6.77
N LEU A 171 3.49 6.41 5.61
CA LEU A 171 2.44 6.42 4.62
C LEU A 171 1.82 5.02 4.56
N LEU A 172 0.51 4.96 4.42
CA LEU A 172 -0.26 3.74 4.26
C LEU A 172 -0.54 3.60 2.76
N ALA A 173 0.20 2.68 2.14
CA ALA A 173 0.16 2.40 0.70
C ALA A 173 -0.86 1.30 0.34
N GLY A 174 -1.33 0.54 1.33
CA GLY A 174 -2.42 -0.43 1.15
C GLY A 174 -2.10 -1.63 0.26
N GLY A 175 -0.83 -1.80 -0.15
CA GLY A 175 -0.39 -2.95 -0.95
C GLY A 175 0.92 -2.70 -1.68
N PRO A 176 1.44 -3.74 -2.37
CA PRO A 176 2.77 -3.68 -2.98
C PRO A 176 2.82 -2.69 -4.15
N TYR A 177 1.77 -2.61 -4.98
CA TYR A 177 1.79 -1.78 -6.18
C TYR A 177 1.98 -0.27 -5.89
N PRO A 178 1.20 0.37 -5.00
CA PRO A 178 1.45 1.77 -4.64
C PRO A 178 2.78 1.97 -3.90
N ALA A 179 3.19 1.02 -3.05
CA ALA A 179 4.43 1.11 -2.30
C ALA A 179 5.67 1.03 -3.20
N ASP A 180 5.76 -0.01 -4.02
CA ASP A 180 6.86 -0.22 -4.96
C ASP A 180 6.93 0.94 -5.96
N GLY A 181 5.78 1.40 -6.46
CA GLY A 181 5.67 2.59 -7.30
C GLY A 181 6.22 3.83 -6.62
N LEU A 182 5.81 4.12 -5.37
CA LEU A 182 6.31 5.26 -4.61
C LEU A 182 7.83 5.17 -4.40
N VAL A 183 8.33 4.03 -3.92
CA VAL A 183 9.74 3.84 -3.57
C VAL A 183 10.63 3.92 -4.79
N ALA A 184 10.24 3.29 -5.91
CA ALA A 184 11.00 3.37 -7.16
C ALA A 184 11.07 4.81 -7.69
N ASN A 185 9.97 5.57 -7.63
CA ASN A 185 9.98 6.97 -8.07
C ASN A 185 10.77 7.87 -7.12
N LEU A 186 10.74 7.62 -5.81
CA LEU A 186 11.58 8.33 -4.84
C LEU A 186 13.07 8.12 -5.10
N GLU A 187 13.47 6.86 -5.33
CA GLU A 187 14.84 6.49 -5.65
C GLU A 187 15.31 7.17 -6.94
N MET A 188 14.48 7.16 -7.97
CA MET A 188 14.77 7.89 -9.22
C MET A 188 14.89 9.40 -9.03
N CYS A 189 14.00 10.02 -8.24
CA CYS A 189 14.06 11.45 -7.99
C CYS A 189 15.31 11.84 -7.17
N ALA A 190 15.64 11.06 -6.13
CA ALA A 190 16.88 11.23 -5.36
C ALA A 190 18.11 11.14 -6.26
N ARG A 191 18.18 10.14 -7.14
CA ARG A 191 19.27 9.98 -8.12
C ARG A 191 19.40 11.18 -9.05
N ARG A 192 18.29 11.68 -9.60
CA ARG A 192 18.26 12.84 -10.50
C ARG A 192 18.67 14.14 -9.82
N SER A 193 18.34 14.28 -8.54
CA SER A 193 18.72 15.45 -7.73
C SER A 193 20.21 15.51 -7.39
N GLY A 194 20.96 14.42 -7.64
CA GLY A 194 22.36 14.30 -7.23
C GLY A 194 22.54 13.96 -5.74
N SER A 195 21.47 13.59 -5.03
CA SER A 195 21.52 13.16 -3.64
C SER A 195 22.11 11.75 -3.50
N SER A 196 22.60 11.43 -2.30
CA SER A 196 22.85 10.05 -1.90
C SER A 196 21.56 9.24 -1.95
N LEU A 197 21.65 8.00 -2.44
CA LEU A 197 20.49 7.12 -2.50
C LEU A 197 20.11 6.67 -1.08
N PRO A 198 18.82 6.73 -0.71
CA PRO A 198 18.38 6.23 0.58
C PRO A 198 18.57 4.71 0.68
N ALA A 199 18.84 4.23 1.89
CA ALA A 199 18.79 2.82 2.20
C ALA A 199 17.34 2.33 2.17
N VAL A 200 17.02 1.40 1.27
CA VAL A 200 15.70 0.80 1.14
C VAL A 200 15.69 -0.56 1.84
N GLY A 201 14.78 -0.74 2.80
CA GLY A 201 14.58 -2.00 3.52
C GLY A 201 13.13 -2.48 3.44
N GLN A 202 12.92 -3.80 3.48
CA GLN A 202 11.60 -4.40 3.53
C GLN A 202 11.43 -5.20 4.83
N LEU A 203 10.40 -4.84 5.59
CA LEU A 203 10.04 -5.51 6.83
C LEU A 203 9.20 -6.76 6.51
N SER A 204 9.64 -7.89 7.06
CA SER A 204 8.82 -9.10 7.18
C SER A 204 7.94 -9.06 8.44
N PHE A 205 7.01 -10.02 8.55
CA PHE A 205 6.20 -10.23 9.74
C PHE A 205 6.99 -10.42 11.03
N ALA A 206 8.20 -10.98 10.96
CA ALA A 206 9.05 -11.16 12.12
C ALA A 206 9.38 -9.81 12.79
N HIS A 207 9.49 -8.74 12.01
CA HIS A 207 9.72 -7.39 12.53
C HIS A 207 8.48 -6.77 13.19
N LEU A 208 7.29 -7.37 12.98
CA LEU A 208 6.05 -6.95 13.63
C LEU A 208 5.79 -7.69 14.95
N ALA A 209 6.79 -8.36 15.54
CA ALA A 209 6.64 -9.10 16.80
C ALA A 209 5.93 -8.31 17.93
N PRO A 210 6.20 -7.00 18.15
CA PRO A 210 5.46 -6.23 19.15
C PRO A 210 3.96 -6.08 18.83
N LEU A 211 3.61 -5.88 17.56
CA LEU A 211 2.21 -5.83 17.13
C LEU A 211 1.54 -7.20 17.27
N GLN A 212 2.27 -8.27 16.94
CA GLN A 212 1.77 -9.64 17.12
C GLN A 212 1.49 -9.94 18.59
N ALA A 213 2.38 -9.55 19.49
CA ALA A 213 2.17 -9.67 20.94
C ALA A 213 0.94 -8.87 21.39
N PHE A 214 0.83 -7.61 20.98
CA PHE A 214 -0.33 -6.78 21.30
C PHE A 214 -1.65 -7.40 20.82
N VAL A 215 -1.73 -7.88 19.58
CA VAL A 215 -2.96 -8.50 19.07
C VAL A 215 -3.27 -9.80 19.80
N ARG A 216 -2.27 -10.64 20.11
CA ARG A 216 -2.47 -11.86 20.91
C ARG A 216 -3.02 -11.55 22.32
N GLU A 217 -2.51 -10.50 22.96
CA GLU A 217 -2.98 -10.08 24.28
C GLU A 217 -4.42 -9.52 24.25
N ASN A 218 -4.89 -9.07 23.10
CA ASN A 218 -6.15 -8.33 22.97
C ASN A 218 -7.18 -9.01 22.04
N SER A 219 -6.98 -10.29 21.71
CA SER A 219 -7.88 -11.08 20.86
C SER A 219 -7.85 -12.57 21.23
N SER A 220 -8.64 -13.39 20.53
CA SER A 220 -8.67 -14.84 20.71
C SER A 220 -7.55 -15.59 19.97
N VAL A 221 -6.58 -14.89 19.41
CA VAL A 221 -5.47 -15.49 18.64
C VAL A 221 -4.51 -16.20 19.58
N GLY A 222 -4.31 -17.50 19.36
CA GLY A 222 -3.43 -18.36 20.14
C GLY A 222 -1.94 -18.16 19.86
N ALA A 223 -1.09 -18.66 20.76
CA ALA A 223 0.37 -18.58 20.60
C ALA A 223 0.91 -19.40 19.41
N THR A 224 0.20 -20.47 19.04
CA THR A 224 0.53 -21.36 17.90
C THR A 224 0.03 -20.83 16.57
N ASP A 225 -0.80 -19.78 16.57
CA ASP A 225 -1.39 -19.26 15.35
C ASP A 225 -0.36 -18.47 14.53
N THR A 226 -0.38 -18.73 13.21
CA THR A 226 0.53 -18.14 12.25
C THR A 226 -0.12 -16.96 11.54
N TRP A 227 0.65 -15.87 11.44
CA TRP A 227 0.23 -14.66 10.75
C TRP A 227 0.50 -14.80 9.25
N MET A 228 -0.57 -14.91 8.47
CA MET A 228 -0.47 -15.05 7.01
C MET A 228 -0.59 -13.71 6.28
N TYR A 229 -1.48 -12.84 6.78
CA TYR A 229 -1.83 -11.58 6.12
C TYR A 229 -1.91 -10.44 7.14
N TYR A 230 -1.56 -9.26 6.68
CA TYR A 230 -1.77 -8.00 7.39
C TYR A 230 -2.28 -7.00 6.38
N ALA A 231 -3.32 -6.27 6.75
CA ALA A 231 -3.90 -5.20 5.96
C ALA A 231 -4.36 -4.11 6.92
N VAL A 232 -4.16 -2.86 6.54
CA VAL A 232 -4.74 -1.72 7.23
C VAL A 232 -6.04 -1.39 6.50
N VAL A 233 -7.17 -1.55 7.19
CA VAL A 233 -8.50 -1.31 6.64
C VAL A 233 -9.12 -0.09 7.31
N ASN A 234 -9.68 0.81 6.49
CA ASN A 234 -10.45 1.94 6.98
C ASN A 234 -11.88 1.48 7.26
N VAL A 235 -12.38 1.73 8.47
CA VAL A 235 -13.73 1.35 8.88
C VAL A 235 -14.57 2.62 8.98
N PRO A 236 -15.54 2.84 8.08
CA PRO A 236 -16.41 4.01 8.16
C PRO A 236 -17.20 4.01 9.46
N ALA A 237 -17.13 5.12 10.20
CA ALA A 237 -17.82 5.26 11.48
C ALA A 237 -19.37 5.20 11.37
N GLY A 238 -19.93 5.39 10.17
CA GLY A 238 -21.38 5.57 9.95
C GLY A 238 -22.20 4.30 9.66
N VAL A 239 -21.58 3.13 9.48
CA VAL A 239 -22.29 1.86 9.14
C VAL A 239 -22.36 0.92 10.35
N LEU A 240 -21.68 1.27 11.44
CA LEU A 240 -21.64 0.46 12.65
C LEU A 240 -22.73 0.96 13.58
N GLY A 241 -23.76 0.15 13.79
CA GLY A 241 -24.78 0.39 14.82
C GLY A 241 -24.16 0.51 16.22
N ASN A 242 -25.00 0.71 17.24
CA ASN A 242 -24.63 0.72 18.67
C ASN A 242 -24.02 -0.61 19.19
N GLU A 243 -23.45 -1.43 18.32
CA GLU A 243 -22.83 -2.71 18.59
C GLU A 243 -21.55 -2.48 19.41
N GLN A 244 -21.58 -2.91 20.68
CA GLN A 244 -20.43 -2.95 21.59
C GLN A 244 -19.50 -4.14 21.30
N GLU A 245 -19.84 -5.00 20.35
CA GLU A 245 -19.06 -6.18 20.04
C GLU A 245 -17.77 -5.82 19.27
N PRO A 246 -16.66 -6.53 19.53
CA PRO A 246 -15.50 -6.44 18.65
C PRO A 246 -15.95 -6.76 17.23
N LEU A 247 -15.45 -6.01 16.25
CA LEU A 247 -15.66 -6.28 14.82
C LEU A 247 -14.93 -7.58 14.45
N GLY A 248 -15.51 -8.69 14.91
CA GLY A 248 -15.10 -10.05 14.66
C GLY A 248 -15.54 -10.51 13.27
N PRO A 249 -15.10 -11.71 12.85
CA PRO A 249 -15.19 -12.14 11.47
C PRO A 249 -16.65 -12.36 11.07
N HIS A 250 -17.21 -11.46 10.26
CA HIS A 250 -18.28 -11.86 9.36
C HIS A 250 -17.68 -12.80 8.32
N VAL A 251 -18.48 -13.69 7.72
CA VAL A 251 -18.13 -14.79 6.78
C VAL A 251 -17.22 -14.37 5.58
N LYS A 252 -16.90 -13.07 5.44
CA LYS A 252 -16.06 -12.50 4.37
C LYS A 252 -14.91 -11.58 4.85
N GLY A 253 -14.60 -11.45 6.14
CA GLY A 253 -13.71 -10.37 6.62
C GLY A 253 -12.67 -10.75 7.68
N PHE A 254 -11.58 -9.97 7.73
CA PHE A 254 -10.50 -10.10 8.70
C PHE A 254 -10.86 -9.47 10.06
N LEU A 255 -10.21 -9.96 11.12
CA LEU A 255 -10.34 -9.48 12.51
C LEU A 255 -10.01 -7.99 12.64
N MET A 256 -10.88 -7.23 13.30
CA MET A 256 -10.64 -5.82 13.63
C MET A 256 -10.78 -5.56 15.14
N HIS A 257 -9.80 -4.89 15.74
CA HIS A 257 -9.81 -4.54 17.16
C HIS A 257 -10.01 -3.03 17.34
N ARG A 258 -10.96 -2.63 18.19
CA ARG A 258 -11.11 -1.24 18.65
C ARG A 258 -10.69 -1.16 20.12
N ARG A 259 -9.84 -0.19 20.45
CA ARG A 259 -9.72 0.26 21.85
C ARG A 259 -10.89 1.19 22.16
N ILE A 260 -11.77 0.77 23.07
CA ILE A 260 -12.71 1.68 23.71
C ILE A 260 -11.90 2.45 24.77
N LYS A 261 -11.69 3.75 24.55
CA LYS A 261 -11.34 4.64 25.67
C LYS A 261 -12.63 4.80 26.48
N GLU A 262 -12.70 4.18 27.65
CA GLU A 262 -13.57 4.71 28.71
C GLU A 262 -13.01 6.09 29.07
N HIS A 263 -13.72 7.14 28.66
CA HIS A 263 -13.48 8.47 29.15
C HIS A 263 -14.50 8.77 30.24
N GLN A 264 -13.92 8.99 31.43
CA GLN A 264 -14.35 9.91 32.46
C GLN A 264 -15.44 9.41 33.40
N ALA A 265 -14.96 9.09 34.61
CA ALA A 265 -15.67 9.28 35.86
C ALA A 265 -16.56 10.53 35.79
N SER A 266 -17.85 10.32 35.97
CA SER A 266 -18.79 11.36 36.38
C SER A 266 -18.76 11.41 37.91
N ASN A 267 -18.66 12.64 38.43
CA ASN A 267 -18.86 12.97 39.84
C ASN A 267 -20.18 12.46 40.39
#